data_AF-A0AB39IK47-F1
#
_entry.id   AF-A0AB39IK47-F1
#
_cell.length_a   1.000
_cell.length_b   1.000
_cell.length_c   1.000
_cell.angle_alpha   90.00
_cell.angle_beta   90.00
_cell.angle_gamma   90.00
#
_symmetry.space_group_name_H-M   'P 1'
#
loop_
_entity.id
_entity.type
_entity.pdbx_description
1 polymer ?
#
loop_
_entity_poly.entity_id
_entity_poly.type
_entity_poly.pdbx_seq_one_letter_code
_entity_poly.pdbx_strand_id
1 'polypeptide(L)'
;MNALGLQDLREVITEDIFLSELEASGGIVLHTDMGYPVVEYKGTDIRIAIEPINLASMRDLTDGYVVMFRNGEFGHEMEGDLYEALSKAIDRLKIVVVMYENE
;
A
#
# COMPACT_ATOMS: atom_id res chain seq x y z
N MET A 1 -1.43 -6.54 14.99
CA MET A 1 -0.78 -5.93 13.81
C MET A 1 0.60 -6.53 13.74
N ASN A 2 0.89 -7.32 12.72
CA ASN A 2 2.24 -7.82 12.51
C ASN A 2 3.14 -6.62 12.19
N ALA A 3 4.18 -6.40 12.99
CA ALA A 3 5.11 -5.29 12.82
C ALA A 3 5.86 -5.35 11.48
N LEU A 4 5.99 -6.55 10.90
CA LEU A 4 6.71 -6.80 9.65
C LEU A 4 6.07 -6.07 8.47
N GLY A 5 4.81 -6.33 8.12
CA GLY A 5 4.18 -5.73 6.94
C GLY A 5 4.13 -4.19 6.96
N LEU A 6 3.98 -3.57 8.15
CA LEU A 6 4.07 -2.11 8.26
C LEU A 6 5.50 -1.60 8.07
N GLN A 7 6.49 -2.31 8.60
CA GLN A 7 7.89 -1.98 8.39
C GLN A 7 8.27 -2.13 6.91
N ASP A 8 7.83 -3.20 6.25
CA ASP A 8 8.06 -3.44 4.83
C ASP A 8 7.49 -2.30 3.98
N LEU A 9 6.25 -1.87 4.22
CA LEU A 9 5.67 -0.71 3.52
C LEU A 9 6.45 0.58 3.75
N ARG A 10 6.88 0.84 4.99
CA ARG A 10 7.64 2.06 5.33
C ARG A 10 9.02 2.06 4.69
N GLU A 11 9.69 0.91 4.65
CA GLU A 11 10.97 0.74 3.98
C GLU A 11 10.83 1.08 2.50
N VAL A 12 9.87 0.48 1.80
CA VAL A 12 9.70 0.72 0.36
C VAL A 12 9.26 2.17 0.07
N ILE A 13 8.45 2.81 0.92
CA ILE A 13 8.14 4.25 0.80
C ILE A 13 9.40 5.11 0.96
N THR A 14 10.22 4.81 1.97
CA THR A 14 11.40 5.62 2.29
C THR A 14 12.48 5.48 1.21
N GLU A 15 12.62 4.29 0.62
CA GLU A 15 13.59 4.00 -0.44
C GLU A 15 13.20 4.58 -1.79
N ASP A 16 11.90 4.76 -2.06
CA ASP A 16 11.42 5.33 -3.30
C ASP A 16 11.38 6.86 -3.25
N ILE A 17 12.16 7.53 -4.12
CA ILE A 17 12.29 8.99 -4.13
C ILE A 17 10.92 9.69 -4.26
N PHE A 18 10.06 9.22 -5.16
CA PHE A 18 8.76 9.84 -5.39
C PHE A 18 7.85 9.68 -4.19
N LEU A 19 7.76 8.48 -3.62
CA LEU A 19 6.93 8.24 -2.43
C LEU A 19 7.46 8.94 -1.19
N SER A 20 8.78 9.03 -1.02
CA SER A 20 9.43 9.75 0.07
C SER A 20 9.10 11.25 0.03
N GLU A 21 9.17 11.87 -1.16
CA GLU A 21 8.73 13.26 -1.36
C GLU A 21 7.22 13.44 -1.10
N LEU A 22 6.41 12.46 -1.52
CA LEU A 22 4.97 12.47 -1.31
C LEU A 22 4.60 12.29 0.17
N GLU A 23 5.32 11.45 0.92
CA GLU A 23 5.18 11.31 2.37
C GLU A 23 5.60 12.60 3.07
N ALA A 24 6.75 13.18 2.70
CA ALA A 24 7.27 14.41 3.30
C ALA A 24 6.36 15.63 3.08
N SER A 25 5.67 15.68 1.94
CA SER A 25 4.64 16.70 1.65
C SER A 25 3.29 16.40 2.32
N GLY A 26 3.16 15.24 2.97
CA GLY A 26 1.94 14.79 3.61
C GLY A 26 0.85 14.38 2.62
N GLY A 27 1.24 13.98 1.40
CA GLY A 27 0.39 13.42 0.35
C GLY A 27 0.10 11.92 0.53
N ILE A 28 0.79 11.24 1.46
CA ILE A 28 0.50 9.85 1.83
C ILE A 28 -0.04 9.77 3.26
N VAL A 29 -0.98 8.86 3.50
CA VAL A 29 -1.47 8.46 4.83
C VAL A 29 -1.20 6.99 5.06
N LEU A 30 -0.54 6.68 6.18
CA LEU A 30 -0.36 5.31 6.67
C LEU A 30 -1.49 4.96 7.64
N HIS A 31 -2.37 4.04 7.25
CA HIS A 31 -3.40 3.52 8.15
C HIS A 31 -2.89 2.27 8.87
N THR A 32 -3.05 2.27 10.19
CA THR A 32 -2.63 1.18 11.08
C THR A 32 -3.78 0.65 11.94
N ASP A 33 -4.94 1.30 11.85
CA ASP A 33 -6.18 1.03 12.57
C ASP A 33 -7.11 0.08 11.82
N MET A 34 -6.89 -0.14 10.51
CA MET A 34 -7.69 -1.02 9.65
C MET A 34 -7.49 -2.53 9.90
N GLY A 35 -6.63 -2.89 10.87
CA GLY A 35 -6.28 -4.29 11.19
C GLY A 35 -5.05 -4.78 10.43
N TYR A 36 -4.83 -4.24 9.23
CA TYR A 36 -3.70 -4.51 8.36
C TYR A 36 -3.05 -3.21 7.85
N PRO A 37 -1.77 -3.26 7.41
CA PRO A 37 -1.07 -2.09 6.91
C PRO A 37 -1.65 -1.56 5.59
N VAL A 38 -1.89 -0.24 5.52
CA VAL A 38 -2.36 0.43 4.29
C VAL A 38 -1.63 1.76 4.10
N VAL A 39 -1.26 2.03 2.84
CA VAL A 39 -0.75 3.31 2.34
C VAL A 39 -1.80 3.90 1.42
N GLU A 40 -2.30 5.10 1.71
CA GLU A 40 -3.30 5.80 0.90
C GLU A 40 -2.73 7.12 0.37
N TYR A 41 -3.01 7.43 -0.90
CA TYR A 41 -2.82 8.78 -1.42
C TYR A 41 -3.91 9.69 -0.85
N LYS A 42 -3.49 10.65 -0.03
CA LYS A 42 -4.33 11.34 0.94
C LYS A 42 -5.60 11.94 0.32
N GLY A 43 -6.73 11.61 0.93
CA GLY A 43 -8.02 12.18 0.54
C GLY A 43 -8.56 11.59 -0.76
N THR A 44 -8.03 10.43 -1.16
CA THR A 44 -8.48 9.66 -2.31
C THR A 44 -8.69 8.21 -1.90
N ASP A 45 -9.36 7.43 -2.75
CA ASP A 45 -9.48 5.98 -2.57
C ASP A 45 -8.33 5.20 -3.24
N ILE A 46 -7.24 5.88 -3.61
CA ILE A 46 -6.06 5.26 -4.22
C ILE A 46 -5.13 4.78 -3.10
N ARG A 47 -4.94 3.46 -2.98
CA ARG A 47 -4.20 2.87 -1.85
C ARG A 47 -3.56 1.52 -2.16
N ILE A 48 -2.51 1.21 -1.40
CA ILE A 48 -1.84 -0.10 -1.35
C ILE A 48 -2.11 -0.70 0.03
N ALA A 49 -2.53 -1.96 0.09
CA ALA A 49 -2.77 -2.68 1.34
C ALA A 49 -2.05 -4.03 1.34
N ILE A 50 -1.46 -4.41 2.47
CA ILE A 50 -0.97 -5.78 2.70
C ILE A 50 -2.03 -6.49 3.54
N GLU A 51 -2.93 -7.21 2.89
CA GLU A 51 -4.08 -7.83 3.55
C GLU A 51 -3.78 -9.27 3.93
N PRO A 52 -4.23 -9.75 5.10
CA PRO A 52 -4.16 -11.17 5.41
C PRO A 52 -5.10 -11.95 4.47
N ILE A 53 -4.62 -13.09 3.98
CA ILE A 53 -5.44 -14.01 3.17
C ILE A 53 -6.66 -14.49 3.98
N ASN A 54 -6.46 -14.71 5.28
CA ASN A 54 -7.51 -15.09 6.19
C ASN A 54 -8.14 -13.86 6.86
N LEU A 55 -9.28 -13.42 6.33
CA LEU A 55 -10.04 -12.29 6.88
C LEU A 55 -10.58 -12.57 8.29
N ALA A 56 -10.68 -13.83 8.74
CA ALA A 56 -11.03 -14.13 10.14
C ALA A 56 -9.90 -13.73 11.11
N SER A 57 -8.67 -13.63 10.61
CA SER A 57 -7.48 -13.21 11.35
C SER A 57 -6.92 -11.89 10.79
N MET A 58 -7.79 -10.91 10.52
CA MET A 58 -7.50 -9.54 10.01
C MET A 58 -6.27 -8.81 10.59
N ARG A 59 -5.63 -9.33 11.65
CA ARG A 59 -4.50 -8.75 12.37
C ARG A 59 -3.21 -9.59 12.31
N ASP A 60 -3.25 -10.73 11.63
CA ASP A 60 -2.19 -11.71 11.57
C ASP A 60 -1.86 -12.06 10.11
N LEU A 61 -0.63 -11.70 9.70
CA LEU A 61 -0.10 -11.99 8.36
C LEU A 61 0.69 -13.32 8.33
N THR A 62 0.80 -14.05 9.45
CA THR A 62 1.58 -15.31 9.50
C THR A 62 0.96 -16.44 8.66
N ASP A 63 -0.37 -16.43 8.49
CA ASP A 63 -1.09 -17.36 7.60
C ASP A 63 -1.05 -16.93 6.12
N GLY A 64 -0.23 -15.94 5.78
CA GLY A 64 -0.06 -15.40 4.44
C GLY A 64 -0.79 -14.08 4.21
N TYR A 65 -0.35 -13.37 3.17
CA TYR A 65 -0.85 -12.05 2.81
C TYR A 65 -0.98 -11.90 1.30
N VAL A 66 -1.74 -10.89 0.88
CA VAL A 66 -1.83 -10.40 -0.49
C VAL A 66 -1.56 -8.91 -0.51
N VAL A 67 -0.88 -8.43 -1.55
CA VAL A 67 -0.72 -6.99 -1.79
C VAL A 67 -1.84 -6.53 -2.71
N MET A 68 -2.69 -5.64 -2.21
CA MET A 68 -3.83 -5.10 -2.94
C MET A 68 -3.54 -3.66 -3.34
N PHE A 69 -3.57 -3.38 -4.63
CA PHE A 69 -3.69 -2.01 -5.15
C PHE A 69 -5.16 -1.68 -5.35
N ARG A 70 -5.62 -0.52 -4.86
CA ARG A 70 -6.98 -0.04 -5.05
C ARG A 70 -6.97 1.37 -5.62
N ASN A 71 -7.91 1.64 -6.51
CA ASN A 71 -8.22 2.96 -7.06
C ASN A 71 -9.75 3.09 -7.11
N GLY A 72 -10.34 3.71 -6.07
CA GLY A 72 -11.79 3.77 -5.93
C GLY A 72 -12.39 2.37 -5.76
N GLU A 73 -13.37 2.05 -6.61
CA GLU A 73 -14.06 0.76 -6.59
C GLU A 73 -13.22 -0.40 -7.16
N PHE A 74 -12.10 -0.10 -7.84
CA PHE A 74 -11.27 -1.11 -8.49
C PHE A 74 -10.14 -1.59 -7.57
N GLY A 75 -10.18 -2.87 -7.20
CA GLY A 75 -9.09 -3.55 -6.48
C GLY A 75 -8.38 -4.57 -7.37
N HIS A 76 -7.05 -4.59 -7.30
CA HIS A 76 -6.19 -5.54 -8.00
C HIS A 76 -5.22 -6.16 -7.03
N GLU A 77 -5.19 -7.48 -6.98
CA GLU A 77 -4.14 -8.24 -6.32
C GLU A 77 -2.86 -8.17 -7.16
N MET A 78 -1.74 -7.85 -6.52
CA MET A 78 -0.43 -7.85 -7.16
C MET A 78 0.22 -9.21 -6.96
N GLU A 79 0.46 -9.92 -8.06
CA GLU A 79 1.14 -11.21 -8.06
C GLU A 79 2.65 -11.06 -7.77
N GLY A 80 3.20 -12.04 -7.05
CA GLY A 80 4.62 -12.12 -6.72
C GLY A 80 4.85 -12.40 -5.24
N ASP A 81 6.11 -12.41 -4.83
CA ASP A 81 6.44 -12.27 -3.39
C ASP A 81 6.14 -10.85 -2.89
N LEU A 82 6.31 -10.59 -1.59
CA LEU A 82 6.00 -9.28 -1.00
C LEU A 82 6.68 -8.13 -1.73
N TYR A 83 7.98 -8.24 -2.00
CA TYR A 83 8.76 -7.13 -2.54
C TYR A 83 8.43 -6.92 -4.02
N GLU A 84 8.25 -8.00 -4.78
CA GLU A 84 7.81 -7.92 -6.17
C GLU A 84 6.40 -7.31 -6.27
N ALA A 85 5.48 -7.76 -5.43
CA ALA A 85 4.10 -7.31 -5.41
C ALA A 85 3.99 -5.85 -4.94
N LEU A 86 4.76 -5.43 -3.92
CA LEU A 86 4.85 -4.04 -3.48
C LEU A 86 5.45 -3.15 -4.57
N SER A 87 6.52 -3.59 -5.23
CA SER A 87 7.13 -2.85 -6.34
C SER A 87 6.11 -2.59 -7.46
N LYS A 88 5.36 -3.62 -7.88
CA LYS A 88 4.27 -3.48 -8.86
C LYS A 88 3.15 -2.56 -8.38
N ALA A 89 2.76 -2.66 -7.11
CA ALA A 89 1.73 -1.80 -6.52
C ALA A 89 2.14 -0.32 -6.55
N ILE A 90 3.41 -0.05 -6.28
CA ILE A 90 3.98 1.30 -6.24
C ILE A 90 4.10 1.90 -7.64
N ASP A 91 4.55 1.12 -8.62
CA ASP A 91 4.58 1.58 -10.00
C ASP A 91 3.18 1.98 -10.48
N ARG A 92 2.14 1.20 -10.12
CA ARG A 92 0.75 1.58 -10.38
C ARG A 92 0.33 2.83 -9.62
N LEU A 93 0.70 2.95 -8.35
CA LEU A 93 0.39 4.13 -7.54
C LEU A 93 0.96 5.40 -8.18
N LYS A 94 2.23 5.39 -8.58
CA LYS A 94 2.89 6.53 -9.26
C LYS A 94 2.14 6.96 -10.51
N ILE A 95 1.77 6.00 -11.37
CA ILE A 95 1.04 6.29 -12.60
C ILE A 95 -0.29 6.97 -12.29
N VAL A 96 -1.05 6.43 -11.34
CA VAL A 96 -2.38 6.96 -11.01
C VAL A 96 -2.29 8.32 -10.30
N VAL A 97 -1.33 8.52 -9.40
CA VAL A 97 -1.11 9.83 -8.74
C VAL A 97 -0.75 10.89 -9.79
N VAL A 98 0.16 10.59 -10.70
CA VAL A 98 0.52 11.52 -11.78
C VAL A 98 -0.68 11.83 -12.67
N MET A 99 -1.54 10.85 -12.96
CA MET A 99 -2.78 11.12 -13.70
C MET A 99 -3.71 12.06 -12.93
N TYR A 100 -3.93 11.80 -11.64
CA TYR A 100 -4.82 12.58 -10.78
C TYR A 100 -4.35 14.04 -10.59
N GLU A 101 -3.04 14.28 -10.47
CA GLU A 101 -2.49 15.64 -10.33
C GLU A 101 -2.54 16.46 -11.63
N ASN A 102 -2.75 15.82 -12.78
CA ASN A 102 -2.86 16.46 -14.09
C ASN A 102 -4.32 16.63 -14.57
N GLU A 103 -5.31 16.24 -13.77
CA GLU A 103 -6.75 16.51 -14.01
C GLU A 103 -7.19 17.88 -13.46
#